data_AF-A0A9D7GS62-F1
#
_entry.id   AF-A0A9D7GS62-F1
#
_cell.length_a   1.000
_cell.length_b   1.000
_cell.length_c   1.000
_cell.angle_alpha   90.00
_cell.angle_beta   90.00
_cell.angle_gamma   90.00
#
_symmetry.space_group_name_H-M   'P 1'
#
loop_
_entity.id
_entity.type
_entity.pdbx_description
1 polymer ?
#
loop_
_entity_poly.entity_id
_entity_poly.type
_entity_poly.pdbx_seq_one_letter_code
_entity_poly.pdbx_strand_id
1 'polypeptide(L)'
;MRRPFALIIPLLLGATAGGAQSSQDAASPRAAEVPLQLTRETATWLAALPIGCVDKPHEPPKSRGYLYENSVVIKPDFQKSRAFYGCSDWHSAVNSTWTMVKILRAYPDLSVARLIREKLNEHLTAATIAGEVAFFSGEGDKSFERPYGWAWLLRLHGELKSWNDPDAAKWATALDTLAHIFVARTPAYLQGLAAPMRVGTHANTANALLLLHEYARAAGQDSLALVVVERAKSFFLADTGCAPNVEVSGSDFLAPCLSEAALMGRILPQAEFTRWLTAFLPGPDSPGFSAYTSAVEMAGSNADLEKTNLLGAKSHLIGLALSRAKSLEDIAVALPQSDQRVAEYRRLAARQAAAGIKGMYDADYVGTHWLGTYVVDYLVSARR
;
A
#
# COMPACT_ATOMS: atom_id res chain seq x y z
N MET A 1 -41.64 23.60 -76.13
CA MET A 1 -42.42 22.58 -75.39
C MET A 1 -41.80 22.37 -74.01
N ARG A 2 -42.62 22.57 -72.96
CA ARG A 2 -42.51 22.17 -71.53
C ARG A 2 -41.27 22.58 -70.68
N ARG A 3 -41.55 23.46 -69.69
CA ARG A 3 -40.81 23.70 -68.42
C ARG A 3 -40.94 22.47 -67.47
N PRO A 4 -40.16 22.38 -66.36
CA PRO A 4 -40.62 22.92 -65.06
C PRO A 4 -39.49 23.56 -64.19
N PHE A 5 -39.71 24.76 -63.66
CA PHE A 5 -40.11 25.13 -62.27
C PHE A 5 -38.95 25.31 -61.28
N ALA A 6 -38.74 26.58 -60.89
CA ALA A 6 -38.05 27.01 -59.69
C ALA A 6 -39.06 27.18 -58.54
N LEU A 7 -38.68 26.80 -57.33
CA LEU A 7 -39.36 27.24 -56.11
C LEU A 7 -38.30 27.65 -55.07
N ILE A 8 -38.39 28.91 -54.65
CA ILE A 8 -37.63 29.56 -53.59
C ILE A 8 -38.41 29.32 -52.29
N ILE A 9 -37.74 28.92 -51.20
CA ILE A 9 -38.31 28.86 -49.85
C ILE A 9 -37.54 29.82 -48.93
N PRO A 10 -38.22 30.71 -48.18
CA PRO A 10 -37.61 31.79 -47.42
C PRO A 10 -37.14 31.38 -46.02
N LEU A 11 -36.15 32.13 -45.52
CA LEU A 11 -35.65 32.16 -44.15
C LEU A 11 -36.74 32.67 -43.19
N LEU A 12 -37.04 31.94 -42.12
CA LEU A 12 -37.90 32.40 -41.01
C LEU A 12 -37.11 32.34 -39.70
N LEU A 13 -36.81 33.53 -39.15
CA LEU A 13 -36.40 33.72 -37.77
C LEU A 13 -37.58 33.37 -36.85
N GLY A 14 -37.34 32.48 -35.88
CA GLY A 14 -38.25 32.22 -34.76
C GLY A 14 -37.51 32.31 -33.44
N ALA A 15 -37.74 33.40 -32.71
CA ALA A 15 -37.39 33.52 -31.30
C ALA A 15 -38.35 32.66 -30.47
N THR A 16 -37.84 31.87 -29.52
CA THR A 16 -38.65 31.31 -28.43
C THR A 16 -37.97 31.53 -27.09
N ALA A 17 -38.83 31.83 -26.12
CA ALA A 17 -38.56 32.44 -24.83
C ALA A 17 -37.97 31.47 -23.80
N GLY A 18 -37.39 32.08 -22.77
CA GLY A 18 -36.73 31.40 -21.66
C GLY A 18 -37.61 30.42 -20.88
N GLY A 19 -37.01 29.28 -20.57
CA GLY A 19 -37.35 28.44 -19.44
C GLY A 19 -36.08 28.24 -18.63
N ALA A 20 -35.94 28.95 -17.53
CA ALA A 20 -34.91 28.67 -16.54
C ALA A 20 -35.24 27.32 -15.89
N GLN A 21 -34.56 26.25 -16.33
CA GLN A 21 -34.54 25.00 -15.59
C GLN A 21 -33.67 25.18 -14.36
N SER A 22 -34.33 25.33 -13.22
CA SER A 22 -33.73 25.22 -11.90
C SER A 22 -33.11 23.83 -11.76
N SER A 23 -31.78 23.75 -11.79
CA SER A 23 -31.03 22.56 -11.38
C SER A 23 -31.14 22.40 -9.87
N GLN A 24 -32.25 21.82 -9.41
CA GLN A 24 -32.31 21.19 -8.09
C GLN A 24 -31.70 19.79 -8.23
N ASP A 25 -30.37 19.72 -8.28
CA ASP A 25 -29.66 18.50 -7.88
C ASP A 25 -29.79 18.38 -6.36
N ALA A 26 -30.96 17.90 -5.93
CA ALA A 26 -31.14 17.43 -4.57
C ALA A 26 -30.15 16.28 -4.36
N ALA A 27 -29.10 16.55 -3.58
CA ALA A 27 -28.15 15.55 -3.14
C ALA A 27 -28.92 14.37 -2.55
N SER A 28 -28.96 13.26 -3.30
CA SER A 28 -29.50 12.00 -2.79
C SER A 28 -28.81 11.68 -1.46
N PRO A 29 -29.53 11.16 -0.46
CA PRO A 29 -28.92 10.80 0.81
C PRO A 29 -27.77 9.83 0.53
N ARG A 30 -26.54 10.29 0.82
CA ARG A 30 -25.31 9.51 0.62
C ARG A 30 -25.46 8.22 1.45
N ALA A 31 -25.61 7.08 0.78
CA ALA A 31 -25.72 5.79 1.46
C ALA A 31 -24.47 5.58 2.33
N ALA A 32 -24.68 5.16 3.57
CA ALA A 32 -23.58 4.79 4.45
C ALA A 32 -22.93 3.51 3.89
N GLU A 33 -21.71 3.64 3.36
CA GLU A 33 -20.90 2.49 2.98
C GLU A 33 -20.47 1.76 4.26
N VAL A 34 -20.90 0.50 4.42
CA VAL A 34 -20.52 -0.32 5.57
C VAL A 34 -19.05 -0.72 5.40
N PRO A 35 -18.14 -0.36 6.34
CA PRO A 35 -16.74 -0.74 6.23
C PRO A 35 -16.60 -2.26 6.21
N LEU A 36 -15.79 -2.79 5.28
CA LEU A 36 -15.41 -4.20 5.34
C LEU A 36 -14.75 -4.46 6.69
N GLN A 37 -15.15 -5.54 7.36
CA GLN A 37 -14.52 -5.99 8.58
C GLN A 37 -13.67 -7.21 8.27
N LEU A 38 -12.53 -7.34 8.95
CA LEU A 38 -11.82 -8.60 8.96
C LEU A 38 -12.68 -9.60 9.75
N THR A 39 -13.41 -10.48 9.07
CA THR A 39 -14.14 -11.62 9.66
C THR A 39 -13.36 -12.91 9.41
N ARG A 40 -13.82 -14.06 9.92
CA ARG A 40 -13.21 -15.36 9.58
C ARG A 40 -13.27 -15.65 8.08
N GLU A 41 -14.36 -15.26 7.41
CA GLU A 41 -14.55 -15.44 5.98
C GLU A 41 -13.56 -14.59 5.19
N THR A 42 -13.50 -13.29 5.48
CA THR A 42 -12.55 -12.36 4.87
C THR A 42 -11.10 -12.76 5.16
N ALA A 43 -10.80 -13.19 6.39
CA ALA A 43 -9.48 -13.69 6.76
C ALA A 43 -9.09 -14.95 5.96
N THR A 44 -10.03 -15.87 5.74
CA THR A 44 -9.78 -17.09 4.93
C THR A 44 -9.46 -16.72 3.48
N TRP A 45 -10.26 -15.82 2.89
CA TRP A 45 -10.01 -15.32 1.54
C TRP A 45 -8.64 -14.64 1.43
N LEU A 46 -8.33 -13.71 2.34
CA LEU A 46 -7.07 -12.97 2.33
C LEU A 46 -5.85 -13.87 2.60
N ALA A 47 -6.00 -14.96 3.36
CA ALA A 47 -4.94 -15.94 3.57
C ALA A 47 -4.69 -16.83 2.35
N ALA A 48 -5.73 -17.11 1.55
CA ALA A 48 -5.59 -17.95 0.36
C ALA A 48 -4.68 -17.31 -0.71
N LEU A 49 -4.65 -15.97 -0.79
CA LEU A 49 -3.82 -15.22 -1.74
C LEU A 49 -2.31 -15.50 -1.57
N PRO A 50 -1.69 -15.23 -0.39
CA PRO A 50 -0.27 -15.51 -0.18
C PRO A 50 0.03 -17.02 -0.17
N ILE A 51 -0.85 -17.88 0.36
CA ILE A 51 -0.69 -19.34 0.28
C ILE A 51 -0.56 -19.78 -1.18
N GLY A 52 -1.36 -19.19 -2.08
CA GLY A 52 -1.36 -19.50 -3.50
C GLY A 52 -0.14 -18.98 -4.28
N CYS A 53 0.74 -18.18 -3.68
CA CYS A 53 1.91 -17.62 -4.36
C CYS A 53 3.26 -17.84 -3.65
N VAL A 54 3.29 -18.15 -2.35
CA VAL A 54 4.54 -18.19 -1.57
C VAL A 54 5.53 -19.24 -2.10
N ASP A 55 5.03 -20.31 -2.72
CA ASP A 55 5.86 -21.34 -3.36
C ASP A 55 6.10 -21.11 -4.86
N LYS A 56 5.52 -20.06 -5.46
CA LYS A 56 5.66 -19.78 -6.89
C LYS A 56 6.89 -18.90 -7.11
N PRO A 57 7.98 -19.42 -7.71
CA PRO A 57 9.19 -18.65 -7.93
C PRO A 57 8.91 -17.35 -8.70
N HIS A 58 9.67 -16.30 -8.39
CA HIS A 58 9.62 -15.06 -9.15
C HIS A 58 9.78 -15.34 -10.65
N GLU A 59 9.19 -14.47 -11.49
CA GLU A 59 9.46 -14.54 -12.92
C GLU A 59 10.93 -14.22 -13.23
N PRO A 60 11.46 -14.70 -14.36
CA PRO A 60 12.83 -14.39 -14.74
C PRO A 60 13.05 -12.88 -14.88
N PRO A 61 14.00 -12.29 -14.12
CA PRO A 61 14.16 -10.86 -14.08
C PRO A 61 14.79 -10.34 -15.37
N LYS A 62 14.47 -9.09 -15.72
CA LYS A 62 15.12 -8.37 -16.83
C LYS A 62 16.54 -7.87 -16.49
N SER A 63 16.99 -8.03 -15.24
CA SER A 63 18.33 -7.68 -14.75
C SER A 63 18.77 -8.63 -13.62
N ARG A 64 20.02 -8.49 -13.09
CA ARG A 64 20.64 -9.47 -12.16
C ARG A 64 19.69 -9.98 -11.07
N GLY A 65 19.70 -11.30 -10.85
CA GLY A 65 18.66 -11.97 -10.09
C GLY A 65 18.97 -12.22 -8.61
N TYR A 66 17.91 -12.12 -7.81
CA TYR A 66 17.82 -12.71 -6.49
C TYR A 66 17.74 -14.26 -6.58
N LEU A 67 16.86 -14.78 -7.44
CA LEU A 67 16.73 -16.24 -7.74
C LEU A 67 17.53 -16.72 -8.94
N TYR A 68 17.91 -15.80 -9.82
CA TYR A 68 18.46 -16.12 -11.14
C TYR A 68 19.94 -15.79 -11.22
N GLU A 69 20.69 -16.65 -11.91
CA GLU A 69 22.04 -16.37 -12.36
C GLU A 69 22.03 -15.37 -13.54
N ASN A 70 23.23 -14.92 -13.96
CA ASN A 70 23.38 -13.98 -15.07
C ASN A 70 22.83 -14.48 -16.42
N SER A 71 22.47 -15.76 -16.51
CA SER A 71 21.98 -16.48 -17.70
C SER A 71 20.48 -16.80 -17.68
N VAL A 72 19.69 -16.19 -16.79
CA VAL A 72 18.24 -16.48 -16.63
C VAL A 72 17.97 -17.92 -16.13
N VAL A 73 19.02 -18.60 -15.66
CA VAL A 73 18.93 -19.92 -15.02
C VAL A 73 18.60 -19.72 -13.55
N ILE A 74 17.57 -20.41 -13.05
CA ILE A 74 17.25 -20.43 -11.62
C ILE A 74 18.38 -21.14 -10.88
N LYS A 75 18.87 -20.54 -9.78
CA LYS A 75 19.90 -21.15 -8.94
C LYS A 75 19.43 -22.52 -8.44
N PRO A 76 20.22 -23.59 -8.63
CA PRO A 76 19.89 -24.89 -8.07
C PRO A 76 19.67 -24.80 -6.56
N ASP A 77 18.68 -25.53 -6.04
CA ASP A 77 18.36 -25.57 -4.61
C ASP A 77 18.09 -24.18 -3.97
N PHE A 78 17.64 -23.18 -4.75
CA PHE A 78 17.34 -21.83 -4.25
C PHE A 78 16.42 -21.88 -3.02
N GLN A 79 15.44 -22.80 -2.99
CA GLN A 79 14.49 -22.97 -1.89
C GLN A 79 15.16 -23.33 -0.54
N LYS A 80 16.41 -23.80 -0.55
CA LYS A 80 17.20 -24.08 0.67
C LYS A 80 17.94 -22.84 1.20
N SER A 81 18.06 -21.78 0.39
CA SER A 81 18.91 -20.59 0.67
C SER A 81 18.20 -19.25 0.40
N ARG A 82 16.93 -19.29 0.03
CA ARG A 82 16.09 -18.13 -0.26
C ARG A 82 14.78 -18.35 0.49
N ALA A 83 14.42 -17.44 1.37
CA ALA A 83 13.17 -17.49 2.12
C ALA A 83 12.04 -16.78 1.38
N PHE A 84 12.37 -15.77 0.58
CA PHE A 84 11.41 -14.86 -0.04
C PHE A 84 11.42 -15.00 -1.57
N TYR A 85 11.37 -16.24 -2.06
CA TYR A 85 11.37 -16.57 -3.49
C TYR A 85 9.99 -16.58 -4.16
N GLY A 86 8.93 -16.48 -3.37
CA GLY A 86 7.54 -16.58 -3.82
C GLY A 86 6.97 -15.29 -4.39
N CYS A 87 5.72 -15.32 -4.84
CA CYS A 87 4.90 -14.11 -5.01
C CYS A 87 5.51 -13.00 -5.89
N SER A 88 6.01 -13.37 -7.08
CA SER A 88 6.46 -12.44 -8.15
C SER A 88 7.76 -11.67 -7.89
N ASP A 89 7.98 -11.13 -6.69
CA ASP A 89 9.23 -10.46 -6.30
C ASP A 89 9.48 -10.50 -4.78
N TRP A 90 10.69 -10.10 -4.39
CA TRP A 90 11.19 -10.29 -3.03
C TRP A 90 10.35 -9.57 -1.99
N HIS A 91 10.03 -8.29 -2.20
CA HIS A 91 9.21 -7.56 -1.23
C HIS A 91 7.77 -8.07 -1.21
N SER A 92 7.23 -8.54 -2.33
CA SER A 92 5.90 -9.12 -2.37
C SER A 92 5.82 -10.45 -1.62
N ALA A 93 6.87 -11.28 -1.68
CA ALA A 93 7.00 -12.45 -0.81
C ALA A 93 7.03 -12.07 0.67
N VAL A 94 7.78 -11.03 1.04
CA VAL A 94 7.82 -10.50 2.42
C VAL A 94 6.45 -10.01 2.87
N ASN A 95 5.76 -9.23 2.03
CA ASN A 95 4.41 -8.68 2.28
C ASN A 95 3.38 -9.81 2.46
N SER A 96 3.42 -10.81 1.58
CA SER A 96 2.59 -12.01 1.65
C SER A 96 2.86 -12.83 2.91
N THR A 97 4.12 -12.93 3.31
CA THR A 97 4.52 -13.59 4.57
C THR A 97 3.96 -12.84 5.78
N TRP A 98 4.07 -11.51 5.81
CA TRP A 98 3.45 -10.68 6.86
C TRP A 98 1.93 -10.86 6.91
N THR A 99 1.28 -10.90 5.75
CA THR A 99 -0.18 -11.12 5.64
C THR A 99 -0.58 -12.45 6.30
N MET A 100 0.12 -13.53 5.98
CA MET A 100 -0.10 -14.85 6.59
C MET A 100 0.08 -14.81 8.12
N VAL A 101 1.18 -14.21 8.61
CA VAL A 101 1.44 -14.05 10.05
C VAL A 101 0.35 -13.25 10.72
N LYS A 102 -0.06 -12.12 10.13
CA LYS A 102 -1.08 -11.23 10.69
C LYS A 102 -2.44 -11.89 10.80
N ILE A 103 -2.84 -12.63 9.77
CA ILE A 103 -4.09 -13.39 9.76
C ILE A 103 -4.04 -14.53 10.78
N LEU A 104 -2.95 -15.30 10.80
CA LEU A 104 -2.78 -16.41 11.74
C LEU A 104 -2.82 -15.92 13.21
N ARG A 105 -2.21 -14.77 13.50
CA ARG A 105 -2.29 -14.14 14.82
C ARG A 105 -3.73 -13.75 15.19
N ALA A 106 -4.49 -13.20 14.24
CA ALA A 106 -5.86 -12.74 14.48
C ALA A 106 -6.87 -13.91 14.56
N TYR A 107 -6.63 -14.99 13.83
CA TYR A 107 -7.49 -16.18 13.73
C TYR A 107 -6.63 -17.46 13.80
N PRO A 108 -6.12 -17.82 15.00
CA PRO A 108 -5.21 -18.96 15.14
C PRO A 108 -5.86 -20.32 14.85
N ASP A 109 -7.19 -20.39 14.88
CA ASP A 109 -8.05 -21.55 14.65
C ASP A 109 -8.68 -21.57 13.24
N LEU A 110 -8.21 -20.72 12.31
CA LEU A 110 -8.69 -20.71 10.93
C LEU A 110 -8.45 -22.07 10.25
N SER A 111 -9.34 -22.51 9.36
CA SER A 111 -9.22 -23.82 8.70
C SER A 111 -7.89 -24.00 7.95
N VAL A 112 -7.31 -22.90 7.44
CA VAL A 112 -6.01 -22.87 6.76
C VAL A 112 -4.82 -22.60 7.69
N ALA A 113 -5.02 -22.45 9.00
CA ALA A 113 -3.97 -22.09 9.96
C ALA A 113 -2.79 -23.08 9.96
N ARG A 114 -3.08 -24.40 9.88
CA ARG A 114 -2.04 -25.44 9.81
C ARG A 114 -1.19 -25.29 8.56
N LEU A 115 -1.81 -25.01 7.41
CA LEU A 115 -1.12 -24.81 6.14
C LEU A 115 -0.25 -23.53 6.17
N ILE A 116 -0.75 -22.44 6.77
CA ILE A 116 0.06 -21.23 6.99
C ILE A 116 1.31 -21.57 7.81
N ARG A 117 1.16 -22.27 8.94
CA ARG A 117 2.31 -22.67 9.79
C ARG A 117 3.29 -23.57 9.03
N GLU A 118 2.79 -24.49 8.22
CA GLU A 118 3.60 -25.36 7.37
C GLU A 118 4.46 -24.53 6.40
N LYS A 119 3.86 -23.61 5.65
CA LYS A 119 4.57 -22.70 4.73
C LYS A 119 5.58 -21.82 5.47
N LEU A 120 5.21 -21.22 6.58
CA LEU A 120 6.13 -20.40 7.38
C LEU A 120 7.30 -21.23 7.94
N ASN A 121 7.08 -22.49 8.33
CA ASN A 121 8.12 -23.40 8.79
C ASN A 121 9.08 -23.83 7.68
N GLU A 122 8.63 -23.89 6.42
CA GLU A 122 9.48 -24.17 5.26
C GLU A 122 10.32 -22.95 4.88
N HIS A 123 9.70 -21.76 4.88
CA HIS A 123 10.34 -20.53 4.40
C HIS A 123 11.22 -19.84 5.45
N LEU A 124 10.83 -19.83 6.72
CA LEU A 124 11.50 -19.07 7.80
C LEU A 124 12.36 -19.99 8.67
N THR A 125 13.34 -20.63 8.05
CA THR A 125 14.32 -21.50 8.73
C THR A 125 15.65 -20.79 8.92
N ALA A 126 16.48 -21.30 9.83
CA ALA A 126 17.85 -20.79 9.98
C ALA A 126 18.66 -20.91 8.68
N ALA A 127 18.45 -21.98 7.88
CA ALA A 127 19.19 -22.20 6.64
C ALA A 127 18.77 -21.22 5.53
N THR A 128 17.46 -21.04 5.32
CA THR A 128 16.95 -20.11 4.29
C THR A 128 17.33 -18.67 4.63
N ILE A 129 17.23 -18.26 5.90
CA ILE A 129 17.65 -16.91 6.32
C ILE A 129 19.17 -16.73 6.28
N ALA A 130 19.98 -17.75 6.58
CA ALA A 130 21.43 -17.65 6.37
C ALA A 130 21.78 -17.38 4.90
N GLY A 131 21.02 -17.96 3.97
CA GLY A 131 21.15 -17.66 2.56
C GLY A 131 20.71 -16.22 2.19
N GLU A 132 19.62 -15.70 2.77
CA GLU A 132 19.26 -14.27 2.64
C GLU A 132 20.39 -13.36 3.12
N VAL A 133 20.97 -13.67 4.29
CA VAL A 133 22.08 -12.92 4.86
C VAL A 133 23.29 -12.93 3.93
N ALA A 134 23.62 -14.08 3.33
CA ALA A 134 24.69 -14.18 2.35
C ALA A 134 24.40 -13.33 1.09
N PHE A 135 23.15 -13.33 0.62
CA PHE A 135 22.74 -12.50 -0.51
C PHE A 135 22.92 -11.01 -0.20
N PHE A 136 22.35 -10.53 0.91
CA PHE A 136 22.43 -9.10 1.27
C PHE A 136 23.83 -8.65 1.71
N SER A 137 24.72 -9.56 2.09
CA SER A 137 26.09 -9.24 2.51
C SER A 137 27.13 -9.33 1.38
N GLY A 138 26.81 -10.01 0.28
CA GLY A 138 27.76 -10.27 -0.81
C GLY A 138 27.13 -10.13 -2.21
N GLU A 139 26.26 -11.07 -2.58
CA GLU A 139 25.77 -11.24 -3.97
C GLU A 139 24.91 -10.07 -4.47
N GLY A 140 24.08 -9.50 -3.59
CA GLY A 140 23.12 -8.45 -3.91
C GLY A 140 23.74 -7.06 -3.91
N ASP A 141 23.13 -6.15 -4.67
CA ASP A 141 23.44 -4.72 -4.55
C ASP A 141 23.13 -4.24 -3.13
N LYS A 142 24.01 -3.42 -2.54
CA LYS A 142 23.81 -2.83 -1.21
C LYS A 142 22.52 -2.00 -1.10
N SER A 143 21.95 -1.60 -2.22
CA SER A 143 20.69 -0.86 -2.34
C SER A 143 19.48 -1.71 -2.75
N PHE A 144 19.66 -3.02 -3.00
CA PHE A 144 18.56 -3.91 -3.36
C PHE A 144 17.43 -3.82 -2.31
N GLU A 145 16.20 -3.60 -2.79
CA GLU A 145 14.97 -3.47 -1.98
C GLU A 145 14.94 -2.28 -0.99
N ARG A 146 15.87 -1.33 -1.13
CA ARG A 146 15.87 -0.11 -0.31
C ARG A 146 14.93 0.95 -0.87
N PRO A 147 14.10 1.62 -0.04
CA PRO A 147 13.85 1.34 1.38
C PRO A 147 12.68 0.38 1.62
N TYR A 148 11.87 0.11 0.59
CA TYR A 148 10.56 -0.53 0.73
C TYR A 148 10.61 -1.94 1.30
N GLY A 149 11.36 -2.84 0.66
CA GLY A 149 11.48 -4.21 1.13
C GLY A 149 12.17 -4.30 2.48
N TRP A 150 13.15 -3.43 2.76
CA TRP A 150 13.77 -3.36 4.09
C TRP A 150 12.74 -3.04 5.17
N ALA A 151 11.91 -2.02 4.93
CA ALA A 151 10.88 -1.59 5.87
C ALA A 151 9.82 -2.67 6.10
N TRP A 152 9.40 -3.38 5.04
CA TRP A 152 8.46 -4.49 5.15
C TRP A 152 9.02 -5.71 5.87
N LEU A 153 10.30 -6.07 5.65
CA LEU A 153 10.92 -7.18 6.39
C LEU A 153 11.04 -6.85 7.88
N LEU A 154 11.43 -5.61 8.20
CA LEU A 154 11.45 -5.16 9.58
C LEU A 154 10.04 -5.19 10.18
N ARG A 155 9.01 -4.76 9.45
CA ARG A 155 7.61 -4.88 9.90
C ARG A 155 7.22 -6.34 10.19
N LEU A 156 7.55 -7.28 9.29
CA LEU A 156 7.35 -8.71 9.51
C LEU A 156 8.04 -9.20 10.79
N HIS A 157 9.31 -8.83 10.97
CA HIS A 157 10.07 -9.19 12.16
C HIS A 157 9.43 -8.65 13.45
N GLY A 158 8.99 -7.39 13.45
CA GLY A 158 8.27 -6.78 14.57
C GLY A 158 6.94 -7.46 14.89
N GLU A 159 6.17 -7.86 13.87
CA GLU A 159 4.93 -8.62 14.06
C GLU A 159 5.20 -9.95 14.77
N LEU A 160 6.23 -10.69 14.32
CA LEU A 160 6.65 -11.96 14.93
C LEU A 160 7.14 -11.77 16.36
N LYS A 161 7.99 -10.78 16.63
CA LYS A 161 8.51 -10.51 17.98
C LYS A 161 7.43 -10.12 18.98
N SER A 162 6.40 -9.41 18.53
CA SER A 162 5.29 -8.96 19.39
C SER A 162 4.20 -10.01 19.58
N TRP A 163 4.32 -11.18 18.94
CA TRP A 163 3.33 -12.25 19.01
C TRP A 163 3.78 -13.34 19.97
N ASN A 164 3.05 -13.50 21.07
CA ASN A 164 3.27 -14.56 22.05
C ASN A 164 2.78 -15.92 21.52
N ASP A 165 3.58 -16.55 20.66
CA ASP A 165 3.36 -17.86 20.07
C ASP A 165 4.71 -18.57 19.86
N PRO A 166 4.82 -19.89 20.16
CA PRO A 166 6.09 -20.60 20.07
C PRO A 166 6.66 -20.65 18.66
N ASP A 167 5.83 -20.77 17.62
CA ASP A 167 6.32 -20.75 16.25
C ASP A 167 6.73 -19.33 15.84
N ALA A 168 5.99 -18.31 16.30
CA ALA A 168 6.38 -16.91 16.06
C ALA A 168 7.74 -16.58 16.66
N ALA A 169 8.03 -17.04 17.88
CA ALA A 169 9.34 -16.89 18.51
C ALA A 169 10.45 -17.59 17.71
N LYS A 170 10.19 -18.80 17.19
CA LYS A 170 11.10 -19.54 16.32
C LYS A 170 11.39 -18.78 15.02
N TRP A 171 10.36 -18.30 14.32
CA TRP A 171 10.52 -17.55 13.07
C TRP A 171 11.19 -16.19 13.27
N ALA A 172 10.86 -15.48 14.36
CA ALA A 172 11.53 -14.24 14.74
C ALA A 172 13.03 -14.46 14.97
N THR A 173 13.39 -15.54 15.68
CA THR A 173 14.79 -15.91 15.93
C THR A 173 15.52 -16.22 14.63
N ALA A 174 14.89 -16.93 13.69
CA ALA A 174 15.48 -17.19 12.38
C ALA A 174 15.75 -15.88 11.61
N LEU A 175 14.83 -14.92 11.68
CA LEU A 175 14.92 -13.62 11.00
C LEU A 175 15.85 -12.60 11.65
N ASP A 176 16.25 -12.78 12.92
CA ASP A 176 16.99 -11.78 13.68
C ASP A 176 18.24 -11.29 12.94
N THR A 177 19.08 -12.17 12.40
CA THR A 177 20.33 -11.76 11.72
C THR A 177 20.06 -10.88 10.50
N LEU A 178 19.04 -11.21 9.69
CA LEU A 178 18.68 -10.41 8.53
C LEU A 178 18.09 -9.06 8.93
N ALA A 179 17.23 -9.04 9.95
CA ALA A 179 16.68 -7.81 10.51
C ALA A 179 17.80 -6.88 11.02
N HIS A 180 18.80 -7.42 11.74
CA HIS A 180 19.95 -6.64 12.21
C HIS A 180 20.72 -5.96 11.07
N ILE A 181 20.87 -6.60 9.92
CA ILE A 181 21.51 -5.99 8.74
C ILE A 181 20.74 -4.74 8.29
N PHE A 182 19.41 -4.83 8.20
CA PHE A 182 18.60 -3.69 7.77
C PHE A 182 18.51 -2.60 8.82
N VAL A 183 18.43 -2.95 10.10
CA VAL A 183 18.51 -1.98 11.21
C VAL A 183 19.83 -1.22 11.16
N ALA A 184 20.95 -1.90 10.93
CA ALA A 184 22.27 -1.27 10.85
C ALA A 184 22.43 -0.37 9.61
N ARG A 185 21.85 -0.75 8.46
CA ARG A 185 21.95 0.02 7.20
C ARG A 185 21.00 1.20 7.11
N THR A 186 19.86 1.14 7.79
CA THR A 186 18.79 2.14 7.68
C THR A 186 19.25 3.55 8.08
N PRO A 187 19.92 3.77 9.24
CA PRO A 187 20.38 5.10 9.61
C PRO A 187 21.31 5.74 8.59
N ALA A 188 22.29 4.99 8.08
CA ALA A 188 23.23 5.50 7.08
C ALA A 188 22.53 5.92 5.78
N TYR A 189 21.52 5.15 5.35
CA TYR A 189 20.69 5.54 4.21
C TYR A 189 19.90 6.82 4.47
N LEU A 190 19.16 6.88 5.60
CA LEU A 190 18.29 8.02 5.91
C LEU A 190 19.09 9.31 6.12
N GLN A 191 20.28 9.23 6.73
CA GLN A 191 21.19 10.36 6.91
C GLN A 191 21.80 10.82 5.57
N GLY A 192 22.04 9.91 4.64
CA GLY A 192 22.56 10.21 3.30
C GLY A 192 21.52 10.79 2.33
N LEU A 193 20.22 10.67 2.62
CA LEU A 193 19.16 11.27 1.81
C LEU A 193 19.15 12.81 1.97
N ALA A 194 19.46 13.53 0.91
CA ALA A 194 19.41 15.00 0.89
C ALA A 194 17.98 15.54 0.98
N ALA A 195 17.00 14.81 0.43
CA ALA A 195 15.58 15.16 0.44
C ALA A 195 14.73 13.87 0.47
N PRO A 196 13.50 13.91 1.00
CA PRO A 196 12.60 12.77 0.95
C PRO A 196 12.08 12.55 -0.48
N MET A 197 11.86 11.31 -0.85
CA MET A 197 11.22 10.94 -2.12
C MET A 197 9.70 10.95 -1.94
N ARG A 198 9.02 11.89 -2.61
CA ARG A 198 7.57 12.07 -2.62
C ARG A 198 6.95 11.47 -3.89
N VAL A 199 7.08 10.17 -4.05
CA VAL A 199 6.56 9.40 -5.21
C VAL A 199 5.48 8.42 -4.75
N GLY A 200 4.52 8.08 -5.60
CA GLY A 200 3.45 7.13 -5.25
C GLY A 200 3.84 5.66 -5.39
N THR A 201 5.14 5.34 -5.36
CA THR A 201 5.69 3.99 -5.55
C THR A 201 6.68 3.62 -4.44
N HIS A 202 7.38 2.49 -4.58
CA HIS A 202 8.23 1.86 -3.55
C HIS A 202 9.20 2.82 -2.85
N ALA A 203 9.74 3.81 -3.56
CA ALA A 203 10.72 4.73 -3.01
C ALA A 203 10.14 5.79 -2.04
N ASN A 204 8.81 5.83 -1.83
CA ASN A 204 8.15 6.79 -0.95
C ASN A 204 8.77 6.79 0.46
N THR A 205 9.39 7.90 0.83
CA THR A 205 10.12 8.01 2.11
C THR A 205 9.17 8.04 3.31
N ALA A 206 8.01 8.68 3.19
CA ALA A 206 7.05 8.75 4.29
C ALA A 206 6.47 7.37 4.65
N ASN A 207 6.11 6.58 3.63
CA ASN A 207 5.64 5.21 3.82
C ASN A 207 6.71 4.33 4.48
N ALA A 208 7.95 4.39 3.99
CA ALA A 208 9.06 3.63 4.59
C ALA A 208 9.28 4.00 6.06
N LEU A 209 9.30 5.30 6.40
CA LEU A 209 9.47 5.78 7.77
C LEU A 209 8.29 5.36 8.67
N LEU A 210 7.06 5.32 8.16
CA LEU A 210 5.90 4.85 8.92
C LEU A 210 6.06 3.39 9.33
N LEU A 211 6.43 2.51 8.39
CA LEU A 211 6.67 1.09 8.66
C LEU A 211 7.85 0.88 9.62
N LEU A 212 8.94 1.64 9.44
CA LEU A 212 10.10 1.60 10.34
C LEU A 212 9.74 2.06 11.76
N HIS A 213 8.87 3.08 11.90
CA HIS A 213 8.38 3.54 13.20
C HIS A 213 7.56 2.46 13.90
N GLU A 214 6.64 1.80 13.18
CA GLU A 214 5.84 0.68 13.70
C GLU A 214 6.74 -0.47 14.18
N TYR A 215 7.71 -0.86 13.35
CA TYR A 215 8.70 -1.87 13.71
C TYR A 215 9.49 -1.50 14.96
N ALA A 216 10.04 -0.28 14.99
CA ALA A 216 10.93 0.13 16.07
C ALA A 216 10.22 0.07 17.43
N ARG A 217 8.94 0.43 17.47
CA ARG A 217 8.10 0.29 18.66
C ARG A 217 7.79 -1.17 19.01
N ALA A 218 7.42 -1.98 18.02
CA ALA A 218 7.06 -3.39 18.24
C ALA A 218 8.26 -4.25 18.71
N ALA A 219 9.47 -3.92 18.25
CA ALA A 219 10.69 -4.67 18.53
C ALA A 219 11.59 -4.03 19.60
N GLY A 220 11.21 -2.89 20.19
CA GLY A 220 12.00 -2.18 21.21
C GLY A 220 13.32 -1.59 20.67
N GLN A 221 13.34 -1.12 19.41
CA GLN A 221 14.52 -0.53 18.76
C GLN A 221 14.55 0.99 18.95
N ASP A 222 14.80 1.44 20.17
CA ASP A 222 14.72 2.87 20.54
C ASP A 222 15.64 3.76 19.70
N SER A 223 16.88 3.31 19.43
CA SER A 223 17.82 4.05 18.58
C SER A 223 17.29 4.25 17.17
N LEU A 224 16.63 3.24 16.59
CA LEU A 224 16.01 3.35 15.27
C LEU A 224 14.79 4.29 15.32
N ALA A 225 13.97 4.19 16.38
CA ALA A 225 12.82 5.08 16.56
C ALA A 225 13.24 6.56 16.61
N LEU A 226 14.33 6.87 17.31
CA LEU A 226 14.88 8.24 17.37
C LEU A 226 15.32 8.74 15.98
N VAL A 227 16.04 7.93 15.21
CA VAL A 227 16.45 8.29 13.84
C VAL A 227 15.22 8.51 12.95
N VAL A 228 14.22 7.63 13.03
CA VAL A 228 12.99 7.77 12.23
C VAL A 228 12.24 9.06 12.58
N VAL A 229 12.09 9.38 13.86
CA VAL A 229 11.44 10.63 14.33
C VAL A 229 12.20 11.87 13.86
N GLU A 230 13.53 11.87 14.01
CA GLU A 230 14.38 12.99 13.59
C GLU A 230 14.27 13.23 12.09
N ARG A 231 14.41 12.17 11.28
CA ARG A 231 14.34 12.29 9.82
C ARG A 231 12.95 12.66 9.32
N ALA A 232 11.88 12.11 9.91
CA ALA A 232 10.51 12.52 9.59
C ALA A 232 10.31 14.03 9.82
N LYS A 233 10.75 14.55 10.98
CA LYS A 233 10.65 15.98 11.28
C LYS A 233 11.52 16.83 10.35
N SER A 234 12.78 16.44 10.13
CA SER A 234 13.68 17.15 9.22
C SER A 234 13.14 17.23 7.79
N PHE A 235 12.39 16.23 7.34
CA PHE A 235 11.87 16.17 5.98
C PHE A 235 10.53 16.84 5.78
N PHE A 236 9.63 16.76 6.76
CA PHE A 236 8.20 17.04 6.54
C PHE A 236 7.61 18.08 7.51
N LEU A 237 8.31 18.45 8.59
CA LEU A 237 7.75 19.37 9.59
C LEU A 237 7.44 20.77 9.00
N ALA A 238 8.24 21.21 8.04
CA ALA A 238 8.09 22.51 7.38
C ALA A 238 7.18 22.48 6.14
N ASP A 239 6.68 21.31 5.75
CA ASP A 239 5.86 21.18 4.55
C ASP A 239 4.48 21.79 4.76
N THR A 240 3.98 22.48 3.73
CA THR A 240 2.66 23.12 3.70
C THR A 240 2.06 23.01 2.30
N GLY A 241 0.73 23.08 2.19
CA GLY A 241 0.05 23.24 0.90
C GLY A 241 0.25 22.08 -0.08
N CYS A 242 0.19 20.83 0.39
CA CYS A 242 0.22 19.66 -0.48
C CYS A 242 -0.91 19.73 -1.52
N ALA A 243 -0.64 19.21 -2.72
CA ALA A 243 -1.53 19.32 -3.89
C ALA A 243 -2.03 17.94 -4.36
N PRO A 244 -3.08 17.37 -3.73
CA PRO A 244 -3.65 16.07 -4.09
C PRO A 244 -4.05 15.91 -5.56
N ASN A 245 -4.40 17.01 -6.23
CA ASN A 245 -4.90 17.01 -7.61
C ASN A 245 -3.81 16.73 -8.66
N VAL A 246 -2.53 16.83 -8.30
CA VAL A 246 -1.40 16.63 -9.24
C VAL A 246 -0.41 15.57 -8.77
N GLU A 247 -0.65 14.91 -7.63
CA GLU A 247 0.28 13.89 -7.10
C GLU A 247 0.13 12.53 -7.78
N VAL A 248 -1.03 12.20 -8.35
CA VAL A 248 -1.34 10.84 -8.81
C VAL A 248 -0.79 10.60 -10.22
N SER A 249 0.11 9.64 -10.32
CA SER A 249 0.59 9.06 -11.57
C SER A 249 -0.15 7.75 -11.89
N GLY A 250 -0.17 7.37 -13.18
CA GLY A 250 -0.84 6.14 -13.65
C GLY A 250 -0.23 4.83 -13.14
N SER A 251 0.90 4.89 -12.44
CA SER A 251 1.58 3.72 -11.83
C SER A 251 1.72 3.82 -10.32
N ASP A 252 0.96 4.70 -9.66
CA ASP A 252 1.04 4.86 -8.21
C ASP A 252 0.21 3.80 -7.48
N PHE A 253 0.72 3.34 -6.34
CA PHE A 253 -0.01 2.55 -5.35
C PHE A 253 0.02 3.18 -3.94
N LEU A 254 0.69 4.34 -3.79
CA LEU A 254 0.70 5.17 -2.59
C LEU A 254 0.28 6.59 -2.93
N ALA A 255 -0.42 7.27 -2.02
CA ALA A 255 -0.72 8.71 -2.12
C ALA A 255 0.34 9.51 -1.34
N PRO A 256 1.24 10.27 -1.99
CA PRO A 256 2.32 10.99 -1.30
C PRO A 256 1.86 11.89 -0.15
N CYS A 257 0.89 12.80 -0.36
CA CYS A 257 0.40 13.70 0.69
C CYS A 257 -0.19 12.90 1.87
N LEU A 258 -1.01 11.88 1.59
CA LEU A 258 -1.64 11.10 2.65
C LEU A 258 -0.62 10.22 3.40
N SER A 259 0.39 9.69 2.72
CA SER A 259 1.46 8.91 3.35
C SER A 259 2.27 9.79 4.30
N GLU A 260 2.57 11.02 3.90
CA GLU A 260 3.23 12.02 4.73
C GLU A 260 2.38 12.41 5.94
N ALA A 261 1.10 12.73 5.73
CA ALA A 261 0.19 13.07 6.81
C ALA A 261 -0.02 11.90 7.80
N ALA A 262 -0.13 10.66 7.31
CA ALA A 262 -0.24 9.47 8.16
C ALA A 262 1.03 9.26 9.00
N LEU A 263 2.23 9.46 8.42
CA LEU A 263 3.48 9.44 9.18
C LEU A 263 3.50 10.55 10.24
N MET A 264 3.25 11.79 9.85
CA MET A 264 3.34 12.93 10.77
C MET A 264 2.31 12.83 11.91
N GLY A 265 1.15 12.22 11.67
CA GLY A 265 0.17 11.89 12.72
C GLY A 265 0.64 10.85 13.74
N ARG A 266 1.67 10.04 13.41
CA ARG A 266 2.33 9.13 14.35
C ARG A 266 3.49 9.77 15.10
N ILE A 267 4.13 10.77 14.49
CA ILE A 267 5.37 11.39 15.00
C ILE A 267 5.09 12.61 15.89
N LEU A 268 4.11 13.42 15.53
CA LEU A 268 3.81 14.67 16.23
C LEU A 268 2.83 14.45 17.40
N PRO A 269 2.97 15.21 18.50
CA PRO A 269 1.90 15.32 19.49
C PRO A 269 0.59 15.76 18.85
N GLN A 270 -0.54 15.20 19.28
CA GLN A 270 -1.85 15.40 18.64
C GLN A 270 -2.21 16.88 18.38
N ALA A 271 -1.95 17.78 19.33
CA ALA A 271 -2.24 19.20 19.17
C ALA A 271 -1.36 19.89 18.10
N GLU A 272 -0.11 19.46 17.96
CA GLU A 272 0.81 19.94 16.92
C GLU A 272 0.42 19.39 15.56
N PHE A 273 0.14 18.08 15.48
CA PHE A 273 -0.35 17.42 14.27
C PHE A 273 -1.63 18.08 13.73
N THR A 274 -2.59 18.38 14.61
CA THR A 274 -3.88 18.97 14.22
C THR A 274 -3.67 20.31 13.48
N ARG A 275 -2.72 21.14 13.94
CA ARG A 275 -2.38 22.42 13.30
C ARG A 275 -1.55 22.21 12.04
N TRP A 276 -0.54 21.34 12.09
CA TRP A 276 0.30 21.01 10.94
C TRP A 276 -0.54 20.48 9.78
N LEU A 277 -1.47 19.55 10.05
CA LEU A 277 -2.37 18.97 9.03
C LEU A 277 -3.22 20.03 8.34
N THR A 278 -3.69 21.04 9.06
CA THR A 278 -4.46 22.15 8.48
C THR A 278 -3.62 23.03 7.55
N ALA A 279 -2.33 23.20 7.83
CA ALA A 279 -1.42 23.94 6.96
C ALA A 279 -0.93 23.09 5.76
N PHE A 280 -0.84 21.77 5.96
CA PHE A 280 -0.30 20.84 4.98
C PHE A 280 -1.35 20.34 3.98
N LEU A 281 -2.50 19.85 4.45
CA LEU A 281 -3.50 19.18 3.61
C LEU A 281 -4.73 20.08 3.42
N PRO A 282 -5.26 20.22 2.19
CA PRO A 282 -6.52 20.94 1.99
C PRO A 282 -7.64 20.33 2.84
N GLY A 283 -8.54 21.17 3.33
CA GLY A 283 -9.73 20.70 4.05
C GLY A 283 -10.59 19.80 3.16
N PRO A 284 -11.26 18.77 3.72
CA PRO A 284 -12.00 17.77 2.95
C PRO A 284 -13.16 18.37 2.12
N ASP A 285 -13.71 19.50 2.54
CA ASP A 285 -14.76 20.22 1.82
C ASP A 285 -14.22 21.15 0.71
N SER A 286 -12.91 21.28 0.55
CA SER A 286 -12.32 22.16 -0.46
C SER A 286 -12.11 21.45 -1.79
N PRO A 287 -12.16 22.18 -2.94
CA PRO A 287 -11.85 21.62 -4.25
C PRO A 287 -10.47 20.95 -4.34
N GLY A 288 -9.50 21.42 -3.55
CA GLY A 288 -8.14 20.86 -3.48
C GLY A 288 -8.08 19.43 -2.94
N PHE A 289 -9.14 18.95 -2.29
CA PHE A 289 -9.23 17.58 -1.75
C PHE A 289 -9.95 16.61 -2.69
N SER A 290 -10.47 17.10 -3.82
CA SER A 290 -11.32 16.33 -4.74
C SER A 290 -10.70 15.00 -5.21
N ALA A 291 -9.37 14.94 -5.35
CA ALA A 291 -8.63 13.74 -5.75
C ALA A 291 -8.82 12.52 -4.81
N TYR A 292 -9.20 12.75 -3.54
CA TYR A 292 -9.49 11.70 -2.56
C TYR A 292 -10.98 11.43 -2.37
N THR A 293 -11.83 12.32 -2.89
CA THR A 293 -13.28 12.16 -2.76
C THR A 293 -13.79 11.03 -3.62
N SER A 294 -13.25 10.86 -4.84
CA SER A 294 -13.62 9.80 -5.78
C SER A 294 -12.70 8.59 -5.69
N ALA A 295 -13.26 7.41 -5.97
CA ALA A 295 -12.47 6.20 -6.14
C ALA A 295 -11.54 6.35 -7.35
N VAL A 296 -10.37 5.70 -7.28
CA VAL A 296 -9.45 5.63 -8.41
C VAL A 296 -10.03 4.65 -9.43
N GLU A 297 -10.34 5.11 -10.64
CA GLU A 297 -10.80 4.26 -11.74
C GLU A 297 -9.67 4.06 -12.75
N MET A 298 -9.43 2.80 -13.16
CA MET A 298 -8.69 2.52 -14.38
C MET A 298 -9.64 1.98 -15.44
N ALA A 299 -9.80 2.74 -16.52
CA ALA A 299 -10.57 2.30 -17.68
C ALA A 299 -9.84 1.18 -18.45
N GLY A 300 -10.61 0.26 -19.03
CA GLY A 300 -10.10 -0.80 -19.91
C GLY A 300 -10.33 -2.21 -19.36
N SER A 301 -10.59 -3.15 -20.28
CA SER A 301 -10.68 -4.58 -19.95
C SER A 301 -9.27 -5.13 -19.66
N ASN A 302 -9.18 -6.21 -18.88
CA ASN A 302 -7.88 -6.86 -18.62
C ASN A 302 -7.20 -7.29 -19.94
N ALA A 303 -7.98 -7.82 -20.89
CA ALA A 303 -7.48 -8.23 -22.20
C ALA A 303 -6.87 -7.07 -23.02
N ASP A 304 -7.38 -5.84 -22.88
CA ASP A 304 -6.83 -4.69 -23.61
C ASP A 304 -5.62 -4.08 -22.90
N LEU A 305 -5.64 -4.09 -21.56
CA LEU A 305 -4.51 -3.63 -20.75
C LEU A 305 -3.32 -4.59 -20.86
N GLU A 306 -3.55 -5.88 -21.04
CA GLU A 306 -2.50 -6.88 -21.29
C GLU A 306 -1.75 -6.57 -22.60
N LYS A 307 -2.49 -6.32 -23.69
CA LYS A 307 -1.90 -5.95 -25.01
C LYS A 307 -1.03 -4.70 -24.96
N THR A 308 -1.25 -3.83 -23.98
CA THR A 308 -0.54 -2.55 -23.81
C THR A 308 0.44 -2.55 -22.63
N ASN A 309 0.64 -3.68 -21.95
CA ASN A 309 1.47 -3.81 -20.75
C ASN A 309 1.06 -2.87 -19.58
N LEU A 310 -0.23 -2.59 -19.43
CA LEU A 310 -0.80 -1.72 -18.39
C LEU A 310 -1.53 -2.47 -17.26
N LEU A 311 -1.46 -3.81 -17.25
CA LEU A 311 -2.09 -4.62 -16.21
C LEU A 311 -1.47 -4.41 -14.81
N GLY A 312 -0.16 -4.17 -14.76
CA GLY A 312 0.54 -3.77 -13.53
C GLY A 312 0.13 -2.38 -13.05
N ALA A 313 -0.03 -1.43 -13.97
CA ALA A 313 -0.54 -0.10 -13.66
C ALA A 313 -1.95 -0.17 -13.06
N LYS A 314 -2.84 -1.02 -13.60
CA LYS A 314 -4.18 -1.28 -13.02
C LYS A 314 -4.08 -1.78 -11.58
N SER A 315 -3.22 -2.76 -11.37
CA SER A 315 -2.98 -3.34 -10.05
C SER A 315 -2.47 -2.29 -9.06
N HIS A 316 -1.56 -1.42 -9.49
CA HIS A 316 -1.07 -0.31 -8.67
C HIS A 316 -2.20 0.66 -8.29
N LEU A 317 -3.05 1.07 -9.23
CA LEU A 317 -4.17 1.97 -8.93
C LEU A 317 -5.22 1.35 -7.99
N ILE A 318 -5.41 0.02 -8.03
CA ILE A 318 -6.20 -0.69 -7.03
C ILE A 318 -5.54 -0.59 -5.64
N GLY A 319 -4.21 -0.79 -5.57
CA GLY A 319 -3.45 -0.60 -4.34
C GLY A 319 -3.45 0.85 -3.85
N LEU A 320 -3.50 1.83 -4.75
CA LEU A 320 -3.62 3.25 -4.40
C LEU A 320 -4.91 3.52 -3.62
N ALA A 321 -6.03 2.94 -4.03
CA ALA A 321 -7.28 3.05 -3.28
C ALA A 321 -7.14 2.47 -1.85
N LEU A 322 -6.53 1.30 -1.71
CA LEU A 322 -6.30 0.68 -0.39
C LEU A 322 -5.34 1.50 0.48
N SER A 323 -4.27 2.03 -0.10
CA SER A 323 -3.30 2.89 0.60
C SER A 323 -3.94 4.19 1.08
N ARG A 324 -4.79 4.82 0.25
CA ARG A 324 -5.58 6.01 0.61
C ARG A 324 -6.52 5.69 1.77
N ALA A 325 -7.21 4.56 1.71
CA ALA A 325 -8.09 4.13 2.79
C ALA A 325 -7.34 4.01 4.13
N LYS A 326 -6.20 3.30 4.12
CA LYS A 326 -5.36 3.16 5.31
C LYS A 326 -4.87 4.51 5.84
N SER A 327 -4.29 5.35 4.97
CA SER A 327 -3.74 6.64 5.40
C SER A 327 -4.81 7.59 5.93
N LEU A 328 -6.01 7.60 5.33
CA LEU A 328 -7.15 8.38 5.84
C LEU A 328 -7.57 7.91 7.24
N GLU A 329 -7.60 6.60 7.50
CA GLU A 329 -7.85 6.08 8.85
C GLU A 329 -6.74 6.45 9.84
N ASP A 330 -5.47 6.33 9.44
CA ASP A 330 -4.34 6.71 10.28
C ASP A 330 -4.40 8.21 10.67
N ILE A 331 -4.73 9.08 9.72
CA ILE A 331 -4.90 10.51 9.93
C ILE A 331 -6.09 10.77 10.87
N ALA A 332 -7.22 10.10 10.65
CA ALA A 332 -8.41 10.24 11.50
C ALA A 332 -8.12 9.83 12.96
N VAL A 333 -7.37 8.75 13.18
CA VAL A 333 -6.95 8.29 14.51
C VAL A 333 -6.00 9.28 15.21
N ALA A 334 -5.18 10.01 14.44
CA ALA A 334 -4.23 10.98 14.99
C ALA A 334 -4.90 12.30 15.42
N LEU A 335 -6.10 12.60 14.93
CA LEU A 335 -6.87 13.79 15.30
C LEU A 335 -7.64 13.62 16.63
N PRO A 336 -7.99 14.73 17.32
CA PRO A 336 -8.96 14.69 18.41
C PRO A 336 -10.28 14.10 17.93
N GLN A 337 -10.93 13.25 18.73
CA GLN A 337 -12.20 12.60 18.34
C GLN A 337 -13.32 13.59 18.00
N SER A 338 -13.25 14.81 18.55
CA SER A 338 -14.20 15.90 18.29
C SER A 338 -13.88 16.73 17.03
N ASP A 339 -12.76 16.49 16.34
CA ASP A 339 -12.40 17.20 15.12
C ASP A 339 -13.36 16.79 13.99
N GLN A 340 -13.96 17.77 13.33
CA GLN A 340 -14.99 17.55 12.30
C GLN A 340 -14.47 16.75 11.09
N ARG A 341 -13.16 16.78 10.83
CA ARG A 341 -12.53 16.03 9.73
C ARG A 341 -12.55 14.52 9.96
N VAL A 342 -12.62 14.06 11.22
CA VAL A 342 -12.55 12.62 11.57
C VAL A 342 -13.65 11.82 10.87
N ALA A 343 -14.89 12.30 10.94
CA ALA A 343 -16.03 11.59 10.35
C ALA A 343 -15.88 11.49 8.81
N GLU A 344 -15.43 12.57 8.18
CA GLU A 344 -15.27 12.63 6.73
C GLU A 344 -14.09 11.79 6.23
N TYR A 345 -12.95 11.81 6.93
CA TYR A 345 -11.81 10.94 6.59
C TYR A 345 -12.15 9.46 6.74
N ARG A 346 -12.88 9.04 7.78
CA ARG A 346 -13.35 7.66 7.94
C ARG A 346 -14.33 7.24 6.84
N ARG A 347 -15.26 8.13 6.48
CA ARG A 347 -16.20 7.90 5.39
C ARG A 347 -15.47 7.71 4.06
N LEU A 348 -14.50 8.58 3.76
CA LEU A 348 -13.69 8.48 2.55
C LEU A 348 -12.77 7.25 2.58
N ALA A 349 -12.26 6.88 3.75
CA ALA A 349 -11.47 5.67 3.89
C ALA A 349 -12.30 4.42 3.54
N ALA A 350 -13.52 4.31 4.08
CA ALA A 350 -14.44 3.23 3.74
C ALA A 350 -14.74 3.18 2.23
N ARG A 351 -14.93 4.34 1.58
CA ARG A 351 -15.13 4.44 0.13
C ARG A 351 -13.95 3.93 -0.68
N GLN A 352 -12.76 4.38 -0.33
CA GLN A 352 -11.52 3.98 -1.01
C GLN A 352 -11.25 2.47 -0.80
N ALA A 353 -11.52 1.96 0.40
CA ALA A 353 -11.40 0.53 0.69
C ALA A 353 -12.39 -0.29 -0.14
N ALA A 354 -13.66 0.08 -0.17
CA ALA A 354 -14.69 -0.60 -0.96
C ALA A 354 -14.33 -0.66 -2.44
N ALA A 355 -13.82 0.44 -3.01
CA ALA A 355 -13.34 0.49 -4.38
C ALA A 355 -12.12 -0.43 -4.61
N GLY A 356 -11.12 -0.37 -3.74
CA GLY A 356 -9.92 -1.22 -3.83
C GLY A 356 -10.25 -2.72 -3.73
N ILE A 357 -11.07 -3.10 -2.76
CA ILE A 357 -11.50 -4.50 -2.57
C ILE A 357 -12.33 -4.98 -3.76
N LYS A 358 -13.25 -4.17 -4.28
CA LYS A 358 -13.98 -4.52 -5.51
C LYS A 358 -13.01 -4.73 -6.67
N GLY A 359 -12.04 -3.84 -6.84
CA GLY A 359 -11.01 -3.94 -7.87
C GLY A 359 -10.15 -5.20 -7.78
N MET A 360 -9.99 -5.80 -6.59
CA MET A 360 -9.25 -7.06 -6.44
C MET A 360 -9.90 -8.25 -7.14
N TYR A 361 -11.23 -8.28 -7.30
CA TYR A 361 -11.89 -9.34 -8.07
C TYR A 361 -11.55 -9.25 -9.56
N ASP A 362 -11.19 -8.05 -10.03
CA ASP A 362 -10.73 -7.80 -11.40
C ASP A 362 -9.20 -7.79 -11.51
N ALA A 363 -8.48 -7.97 -10.39
CA ALA A 363 -7.03 -8.04 -10.37
C ALA A 363 -6.60 -9.46 -10.75
N ASP A 364 -5.86 -9.58 -11.84
CA ASP A 364 -5.18 -10.82 -12.21
C ASP A 364 -4.06 -11.13 -11.18
N TYR A 365 -3.26 -12.17 -11.42
CA TYR A 365 -2.11 -12.53 -10.58
C TYR A 365 -1.17 -11.34 -10.32
N VAL A 366 -1.00 -10.46 -11.31
CA VAL A 366 -0.20 -9.21 -11.23
C VAL A 366 -0.63 -8.28 -10.08
N GLY A 367 -1.87 -8.38 -9.60
CA GLY A 367 -2.32 -7.65 -8.41
C GLY A 367 -2.48 -8.54 -7.18
N THR A 368 -3.05 -9.74 -7.33
CA THR A 368 -3.44 -10.56 -6.17
C THR A 368 -2.27 -11.05 -5.32
N HIS A 369 -1.04 -11.10 -5.86
CA HIS A 369 0.16 -11.51 -5.13
C HIS A 369 0.61 -10.54 -4.03
N TRP A 370 0.11 -9.30 -4.00
CA TRP A 370 0.48 -8.30 -2.99
C TRP A 370 -0.70 -7.49 -2.45
N LEU A 371 -1.77 -7.27 -3.22
CA LEU A 371 -2.91 -6.42 -2.82
C LEU A 371 -3.63 -6.90 -1.55
N GLY A 372 -3.67 -8.22 -1.30
CA GLY A 372 -4.22 -8.78 -0.07
C GLY A 372 -3.54 -8.22 1.20
N THR A 373 -2.25 -7.91 1.10
CA THR A 373 -1.48 -7.26 2.17
C THR A 373 -2.06 -5.90 2.52
N TYR A 374 -2.35 -5.08 1.52
CA TYR A 374 -2.88 -3.72 1.71
C TYR A 374 -4.32 -3.75 2.25
N VAL A 375 -5.11 -4.76 1.89
CA VAL A 375 -6.43 -4.98 2.52
C VAL A 375 -6.27 -5.32 4.00
N VAL A 376 -5.41 -6.30 4.34
CA VAL A 376 -5.17 -6.66 5.75
C VAL A 376 -4.67 -5.45 6.54
N ASP A 377 -3.76 -4.67 5.97
CA ASP A 377 -3.18 -3.50 6.61
C ASP A 377 -4.22 -2.40 6.90
N TYR A 378 -5.11 -2.14 5.95
CA TYR A 378 -6.28 -1.27 6.16
C TYR A 378 -7.20 -1.83 7.26
N LEU A 379 -7.62 -3.09 7.15
CA LEU A 379 -8.59 -3.70 8.06
C LEU A 379 -8.10 -3.78 9.51
N VAL A 380 -6.80 -3.97 9.72
CA VAL A 380 -6.17 -3.90 11.04
C VAL A 380 -6.14 -2.46 11.55
N SER A 381 -5.84 -1.50 10.68
CA SER A 381 -5.77 -0.08 11.04
C SER A 381 -7.12 0.48 11.47
N ALA A 382 -8.20 0.09 10.78
CA ALA A 382 -9.58 0.54 11.01
C ALA A 382 -10.21 0.01 12.32
N ARG A 383 -9.54 -0.92 13.02
CA ARG A 383 -10.01 -1.48 14.31
C ARG A 383 -9.52 -0.70 15.54
N ARG A 384 -8.65 0.29 15.36
CA ARG A 384 -8.13 1.16 16.43
C ARG A 384 -9.04 2.35 16.65
#